data_AF-J4KT97-F1
#
_entry.id   AF-J4KT97-F1
#
_cell.length_a   1.000
_cell.length_b   1.000
_cell.length_c   1.000
_cell.angle_alpha   90.00
_cell.angle_beta   90.00
_cell.angle_gamma   90.00
#
_symmetry.space_group_name_H-M   'P 1'
#
loop_
_entity.id
_entity.type
_entity.pdbx_description
1 polymer ?
#
loop_
_entity_poly.entity_id
_entity_poly.type
_entity_poly.pdbx_seq_one_letter_code
_entity_poly.pdbx_strand_id
1 'polypeptide(L)'
;MTDTDNNKENIENTDIESNDSVAEEAPADAPAEEVAEEAAAEETAEEAPAEEVAEEAAAEETAEEAPAEEVAEEAPVEEISLEEASPSTIISSFETKQLKDDLPSFRPGDTVVVSVKVKEGQRTRLQAFEGVVMGIKNKGLNSSFIVRKISSGIGVERTFQMHSPLIDSIKVKRKGDVRQAKLFYLRERSGKSARIKERLD
;
A
#
# COMPACT_ATOMS: atom_id res chain seq x y z
N MET A 1 -35.30 50.30 39.49
CA MET A 1 -36.32 51.37 39.39
C MET A 1 -36.36 51.84 37.94
N THR A 2 -37.22 51.31 37.07
CA THR A 2 -38.17 50.17 37.13
C THR A 2 -38.29 49.71 35.66
N ASP A 3 -38.11 48.44 35.32
CA ASP A 3 -39.12 47.37 35.42
C ASP A 3 -40.43 47.75 34.72
N THR A 4 -40.59 47.25 33.48
CA THR A 4 -41.86 47.06 32.72
C THR A 4 -41.50 46.09 31.57
N ASP A 5 -41.62 44.79 31.79
CA ASP A 5 -42.80 43.97 31.46
C ASP A 5 -43.03 43.84 29.94
N ASN A 6 -42.69 42.71 29.29
CA ASN A 6 -43.23 41.34 29.46
C ASN A 6 -44.60 41.18 28.78
N ASN A 7 -44.58 40.98 27.45
CA ASN A 7 -45.79 40.62 26.70
C ASN A 7 -45.98 39.11 26.71
N LYS A 8 -47.18 38.67 27.09
CA LYS A 8 -47.58 37.28 27.32
C LYS A 8 -48.87 37.01 26.55
N GLU A 9 -49.09 35.74 26.22
CA GLU A 9 -50.31 35.08 25.66
C GLU A 9 -50.14 34.57 24.23
N ASN A 10 -50.78 33.46 23.81
CA ASN A 10 -51.17 32.18 24.47
C ASN A 10 -51.62 31.22 23.34
N ILE A 11 -52.18 30.05 23.68
CA ILE A 11 -52.93 29.10 22.83
C ILE A 11 -51.98 28.11 22.11
N GLU A 12 -51.65 26.94 22.67
CA GLU A 12 -52.46 25.75 23.03
C GLU A 12 -52.60 24.72 21.90
N ASN A 13 -52.76 23.46 22.33
CA ASN A 13 -52.97 22.19 21.62
C ASN A 13 -51.70 21.32 21.49
N THR A 14 -51.34 20.43 22.44
CA THR A 14 -52.02 19.29 23.12
C THR A 14 -51.67 17.93 22.50
N ASP A 15 -51.32 17.02 23.40
CA ASP A 15 -51.37 15.54 23.30
C ASP A 15 -50.53 14.82 22.23
N ILE A 16 -49.57 14.01 22.68
CA ILE A 16 -49.78 12.57 22.90
C ILE A 16 -48.56 12.04 23.69
N GLU A 17 -48.79 11.68 24.95
CA GLU A 17 -47.95 10.77 25.71
C GLU A 17 -48.67 9.42 25.89
N SER A 18 -47.91 8.42 26.33
CA SER A 18 -48.27 7.06 26.73
C SER A 18 -48.25 5.98 25.63
N ASN A 19 -47.22 5.15 25.70
CA ASN A 19 -47.26 3.76 25.28
C ASN A 19 -46.53 2.96 26.37
N ASP A 20 -47.29 2.17 27.13
CA ASP A 20 -46.83 1.49 28.35
C ASP A 20 -47.03 -0.03 28.23
N SER A 21 -46.31 -0.75 29.08
CA SER A 21 -46.46 -2.17 29.44
C SER A 21 -45.92 -3.24 28.49
N VAL A 22 -45.43 -4.30 29.14
CA VAL A 22 -44.70 -5.47 28.62
C VAL A 22 -45.37 -6.73 29.18
N ALA A 23 -45.64 -7.72 28.32
CA ALA A 23 -45.75 -9.17 28.61
C ALA A 23 -46.07 -9.86 27.25
N GLU A 24 -45.20 -10.69 26.69
CA GLU A 24 -45.00 -12.12 27.02
C GLU A 24 -46.13 -13.03 26.53
N GLU A 25 -45.92 -13.72 25.40
CA GLU A 25 -46.39 -15.10 25.22
C GLU A 25 -45.59 -15.82 24.12
N ALA A 26 -45.25 -17.08 24.36
CA ALA A 26 -44.88 -18.08 23.37
C ALA A 26 -45.60 -19.38 23.78
N PRO A 27 -46.14 -20.18 22.84
CA PRO A 27 -45.30 -21.25 22.31
C PRO A 27 -45.62 -21.72 20.86
N ALA A 28 -44.75 -22.64 20.40
CA ALA A 28 -44.92 -23.72 19.42
C ALA A 28 -46.18 -23.81 18.53
N ASP A 29 -45.97 -24.03 17.21
CA ASP A 29 -46.26 -25.34 16.60
C ASP A 29 -45.46 -25.59 15.30
N ALA A 30 -45.32 -26.85 14.89
CA ALA A 30 -44.85 -27.30 13.57
C ALA A 30 -45.90 -28.26 12.97
N PRO A 31 -45.94 -28.52 11.65
CA PRO A 31 -45.30 -29.79 11.19
C PRO A 31 -44.86 -29.85 9.70
N ALA A 32 -44.02 -30.86 9.39
CA ALA A 32 -43.89 -31.68 8.15
C ALA A 32 -43.76 -30.98 6.76
N GLU A 33 -43.17 -31.56 5.69
CA GLU A 33 -42.68 -32.92 5.33
C GLU A 33 -41.58 -32.70 4.23
N GLU A 34 -40.36 -33.26 4.26
CA GLU A 34 -39.90 -34.61 3.81
C GLU A 34 -40.13 -34.93 2.30
N VAL A 35 -39.23 -35.55 1.50
CA VAL A 35 -37.93 -36.25 1.70
C VAL A 35 -37.03 -36.10 0.43
N ALA A 36 -35.69 -36.23 0.51
CA ALA A 36 -34.84 -36.93 -0.49
C ALA A 36 -33.34 -37.04 -0.07
N GLU A 37 -32.89 -38.27 0.23
CA GLU A 37 -31.50 -38.65 0.56
C GLU A 37 -31.15 -40.00 -0.11
N GLU A 38 -29.91 -40.14 -0.62
CA GLU A 38 -29.11 -41.38 -0.75
C GLU A 38 -27.67 -40.91 -1.10
N ALA A 39 -26.56 -41.23 -0.42
CA ALA A 39 -26.02 -42.49 0.12
C ALA A 39 -25.59 -43.47 -1.01
N ALA A 40 -24.47 -44.22 -0.95
CA ALA A 40 -23.47 -44.42 0.11
C ALA A 40 -22.05 -44.79 -0.42
N ALA A 41 -21.05 -44.59 0.45
CA ALA A 41 -19.95 -45.50 0.87
C ALA A 41 -18.99 -46.21 -0.12
N GLU A 42 -17.68 -46.22 0.23
CA GLU A 42 -16.98 -47.41 0.79
C GLU A 42 -15.65 -46.99 1.49
N GLU A 43 -15.21 -47.74 2.50
CA GLU A 43 -13.95 -47.53 3.25
C GLU A 43 -12.75 -48.25 2.60
N THR A 44 -11.53 -47.91 3.00
CA THR A 44 -10.59 -48.88 3.61
C THR A 44 -9.37 -48.16 4.21
N ALA A 45 -8.85 -48.71 5.31
CA ALA A 45 -7.68 -48.21 6.03
C ALA A 45 -6.45 -49.09 5.80
N GLU A 46 -5.24 -48.55 6.00
CA GLU A 46 -4.15 -49.31 6.63
C GLU A 46 -3.17 -48.39 7.39
N GLU A 47 -2.39 -48.99 8.27
CA GLU A 47 -1.62 -48.38 9.37
C GLU A 47 -0.11 -48.23 9.04
N ALA A 48 0.70 -47.75 10.00
CA ALA A 48 2.16 -47.50 9.87
C ALA A 48 2.98 -48.77 10.29
N PRO A 49 4.26 -48.73 10.78
CA PRO A 49 5.38 -47.76 10.72
C PRO A 49 6.79 -48.41 10.44
N ALA A 50 7.87 -47.64 10.68
CA ALA A 50 9.21 -48.05 11.22
C ALA A 50 10.29 -48.84 10.42
N GLU A 51 11.45 -48.18 10.22
CA GLU A 51 12.81 -48.46 10.74
C GLU A 51 13.63 -49.78 10.46
N GLU A 52 14.92 -49.56 10.11
CA GLU A 52 16.16 -50.41 10.15
C GLU A 52 16.34 -51.72 9.32
N VAL A 53 17.53 -51.89 8.70
CA VAL A 53 18.65 -52.81 9.08
C VAL A 53 19.70 -52.98 7.94
N ALA A 54 20.98 -53.17 8.32
CA ALA A 54 22.20 -53.56 7.54
C ALA A 54 22.87 -52.48 6.64
N GLU A 55 24.16 -52.09 6.76
CA GLU A 55 25.44 -52.62 7.32
C GLU A 55 26.40 -53.26 6.27
N GLU A 56 27.72 -53.15 6.56
CA GLU A 56 28.94 -53.55 5.82
C GLU A 56 29.37 -52.68 4.61
N ALA A 57 30.66 -52.31 4.42
CA ALA A 57 31.86 -52.47 5.25
C ALA A 57 32.97 -51.44 4.88
N ALA A 58 34.10 -51.47 5.61
CA ALA A 58 35.33 -50.66 5.44
C ALA A 58 36.13 -51.01 4.14
N ALA A 59 37.29 -50.46 3.78
CA ALA A 59 38.31 -49.63 4.47
C ALA A 59 39.16 -48.83 3.45
N GLU A 60 39.69 -47.65 3.80
CA GLU A 60 41.13 -47.37 4.03
C GLU A 60 41.89 -46.77 2.81
N GLU A 61 43.06 -46.19 3.07
CA GLU A 61 43.71 -45.09 2.34
C GLU A 61 44.45 -45.48 1.05
N THR A 62 44.72 -44.48 0.21
CA THR A 62 46.06 -44.29 -0.38
C THR A 62 46.29 -42.80 -0.66
N ALA A 63 47.50 -42.30 -0.37
CA ALA A 63 47.92 -40.94 -0.62
C ALA A 63 48.97 -40.89 -1.74
N GLU A 64 48.79 -39.98 -2.70
CA GLU A 64 49.82 -39.56 -3.68
C GLU A 64 49.42 -38.14 -4.12
N GLU A 65 50.05 -37.12 -3.56
CA GLU A 65 51.18 -36.36 -4.13
C GLU A 65 50.71 -35.18 -5.00
N ALA A 66 51.14 -33.97 -4.62
CA ALA A 66 50.89 -32.75 -5.38
C ALA A 66 51.91 -32.62 -6.53
N PRO A 67 51.57 -31.87 -7.58
CA PRO A 67 52.27 -30.59 -7.69
C PRO A 67 51.35 -29.40 -7.98
N ALA A 68 51.91 -28.21 -7.78
CA ALA A 68 51.20 -26.95 -7.93
C ALA A 68 50.96 -26.56 -9.39
N GLU A 69 49.87 -25.84 -9.62
CA GLU A 69 49.84 -24.79 -10.64
C GLU A 69 49.17 -23.54 -10.04
N GLU A 70 49.92 -22.44 -9.98
CA GLU A 70 49.44 -21.16 -9.51
C GLU A 70 48.58 -20.49 -10.60
N VAL A 71 47.29 -20.29 -10.33
CA VAL A 71 46.56 -19.16 -10.90
C VAL A 71 45.82 -18.48 -9.77
N ALA A 72 46.53 -17.57 -9.09
CA ALA A 72 45.85 -16.52 -8.35
C ALA A 72 45.11 -15.67 -9.39
N GLU A 73 43.79 -15.83 -9.46
CA GLU A 73 42.93 -14.94 -10.25
C GLU A 73 43.03 -13.55 -9.61
N GLU A 74 43.90 -12.70 -10.17
CA GLU A 74 44.02 -11.30 -9.78
C GLU A 74 42.66 -10.64 -9.98
N ALA A 75 41.93 -10.45 -8.88
CA ALA A 75 40.78 -9.56 -8.87
C ALA A 75 41.26 -8.22 -9.44
N PRO A 76 40.61 -7.68 -10.50
CA PRO A 76 41.06 -6.45 -11.12
C PRO A 76 40.99 -5.34 -10.09
N VAL A 77 42.16 -4.94 -9.58
CA VAL A 77 42.30 -3.78 -8.72
C VAL A 77 41.91 -2.57 -9.54
N GLU A 78 40.69 -2.07 -9.34
CA GLU A 78 40.19 -0.88 -10.01
C GLU A 78 41.20 0.25 -9.84
N GLU A 79 41.80 0.70 -10.94
CA GLU A 79 42.77 1.79 -10.91
C GLU A 79 42.10 3.06 -10.39
N ILE A 80 42.38 3.40 -9.13
CA ILE A 80 41.90 4.63 -8.50
C ILE A 80 42.57 5.85 -9.14
N SER A 81 42.01 6.31 -10.25
CA SER A 81 42.42 7.53 -10.94
C SER A 81 42.39 8.73 -9.98
N LEU A 82 43.57 9.23 -9.62
CA LEU A 82 43.76 10.36 -8.69
C LEU A 82 43.50 11.73 -9.35
N GLU A 83 42.50 11.82 -10.22
CA GLU A 83 41.94 13.11 -10.61
C GLU A 83 41.12 13.64 -9.42
N GLU A 84 41.54 14.75 -8.81
CA GLU A 84 40.80 15.41 -7.73
C GLU A 84 39.50 16.04 -8.26
N ALA A 85 38.51 15.19 -8.54
CA ALA A 85 37.17 15.59 -8.88
C ALA A 85 36.60 16.46 -7.75
N SER A 86 36.06 17.62 -8.11
CA SER A 86 35.48 18.52 -7.11
C SER A 86 34.44 17.80 -6.24
N PRO A 87 34.28 18.12 -4.94
CA PRO A 87 33.32 17.43 -4.07
C PRO A 87 31.89 17.39 -4.65
N SER A 88 31.49 18.45 -5.37
CA SER A 88 30.24 18.51 -6.13
C SER A 88 30.14 17.50 -7.27
N THR A 89 31.22 17.25 -7.99
CA THR A 89 31.28 16.26 -9.08
C THR A 89 31.15 14.85 -8.53
N ILE A 90 31.87 14.54 -7.44
CA ILE A 90 31.80 13.24 -6.76
C ILE A 90 30.36 12.95 -6.32
N ILE A 91 29.71 13.90 -5.62
CA ILE A 91 28.32 13.78 -5.16
C ILE A 91 27.37 13.60 -6.36
N SER A 92 27.53 14.39 -7.42
CA SER A 92 26.67 14.30 -8.61
C SER A 92 26.81 12.95 -9.33
N SER A 93 28.02 12.40 -9.41
CA SER A 93 28.27 11.06 -9.98
C SER A 93 27.60 9.95 -9.15
N PHE A 94 27.59 10.10 -7.82
CA PHE A 94 26.99 9.14 -6.90
C PHE A 94 25.46 9.22 -6.91
N GLU A 95 24.87 10.43 -6.93
CA GLU A 95 23.43 10.60 -7.09
C GLU A 95 22.93 10.02 -8.41
N THR A 96 23.66 10.24 -9.51
CA THR A 96 23.28 9.76 -10.85
C THR A 96 23.20 8.24 -10.93
N LYS A 97 24.13 7.52 -10.27
CA LYS A 97 24.13 6.04 -10.16
C LYS A 97 22.90 5.46 -9.44
N GLN A 98 22.13 6.27 -8.72
CA GLN A 98 20.94 5.86 -7.95
C GLN A 98 19.62 6.34 -8.56
N LEU A 99 19.66 7.02 -9.71
CA LEU A 99 18.44 7.41 -10.41
C LEU A 99 17.71 6.18 -10.97
N LYS A 100 16.41 6.33 -11.17
CA LYS A 100 15.55 5.34 -11.82
C LYS A 100 15.13 5.89 -13.17
N ASP A 101 15.37 5.13 -14.23
CA ASP A 101 15.04 5.53 -15.60
C ASP A 101 13.62 5.12 -16.02
N ASP A 102 12.97 4.20 -15.29
CA ASP A 102 11.65 3.64 -15.65
C ASP A 102 10.43 4.52 -15.29
N LEU A 103 10.67 5.76 -14.84
CA LEU A 103 9.62 6.61 -14.28
C LEU A 103 8.70 7.19 -15.35
N PRO A 104 7.37 7.01 -15.25
CA PRO A 104 6.43 7.61 -16.20
C PRO A 104 6.38 9.12 -16.06
N SER A 105 6.19 9.83 -17.18
CA SER A 105 5.95 11.27 -17.15
C SER A 105 4.53 11.58 -16.67
N PHE A 106 4.42 12.38 -15.59
CA PHE A 106 3.17 12.89 -15.05
C PHE A 106 3.32 14.33 -14.58
N ARG A 107 2.20 15.04 -14.45
CA ARG A 107 2.12 16.47 -14.12
C ARG A 107 1.25 16.69 -12.87
N PRO A 108 1.37 17.85 -12.19
CA PRO A 108 0.37 18.27 -11.21
C PRO A 108 -1.03 18.23 -11.84
N GLY A 109 -2.03 17.79 -11.07
CA GLY A 109 -3.42 17.61 -11.51
C GLY A 109 -3.76 16.22 -12.06
N ASP A 110 -2.75 15.44 -12.47
CA ASP A 110 -2.95 14.06 -12.90
C ASP A 110 -3.39 13.18 -11.72
N THR A 111 -4.18 12.15 -12.01
CA THR A 111 -4.57 11.11 -11.06
C THR A 111 -3.65 9.91 -11.26
N VAL A 112 -2.88 9.58 -10.23
CA VAL A 112 -1.87 8.51 -10.26
C VAL A 112 -2.19 7.42 -9.24
N VAL A 113 -1.79 6.20 -9.55
CA VAL A 113 -1.77 5.05 -8.65
C VAL A 113 -0.31 4.75 -8.34
N VAL A 114 0.08 4.86 -7.08
CA VAL A 114 1.43 4.54 -6.59
C VAL A 114 1.38 3.24 -5.81
N SER A 115 2.06 2.19 -6.29
CA SER A 115 2.20 0.92 -5.59
C SER A 115 3.38 1.02 -4.61
N VAL A 116 3.10 0.84 -3.31
CA VAL A 116 4.10 0.97 -2.24
C VAL A 116 4.34 -0.38 -1.59
N LYS A 117 5.60 -0.77 -1.44
CA LYS A 117 6.01 -1.94 -0.65
C LYS A 117 5.86 -1.61 0.84
N VAL A 118 4.99 -2.35 1.53
CA VAL A 118 4.78 -2.27 2.98
C VAL A 118 5.17 -3.61 3.60
N LYS A 119 6.00 -3.56 4.64
CA LYS A 119 6.43 -4.73 5.42
C LYS A 119 5.76 -4.69 6.79
N GLU A 120 4.98 -5.72 7.09
CA GLU A 120 4.27 -5.91 8.36
C GLU A 120 4.80 -7.19 9.01
N GLY A 121 5.71 -7.02 9.98
CA GLY A 121 6.46 -8.13 10.56
C GLY A 121 7.30 -8.86 9.49
N GLN A 122 6.97 -10.13 9.25
CA GLN A 122 7.63 -10.96 8.23
C GLN A 122 7.00 -10.85 6.83
N ARG A 123 5.75 -10.37 6.71
CA ARG A 123 5.02 -10.36 5.43
C ARG A 123 5.23 -9.03 4.70
N THR A 124 5.40 -9.10 3.38
CA THR A 124 5.43 -7.92 2.50
C THR A 124 4.20 -7.91 1.60
N ARG A 125 3.61 -6.73 1.40
CA ARG A 125 2.48 -6.51 0.49
C ARG A 125 2.63 -5.22 -0.29
N LEU A 126 2.03 -5.17 -1.48
CA LEU A 126 1.89 -3.94 -2.26
C LEU A 126 0.59 -3.23 -1.86
N GLN A 127 0.72 -2.00 -1.37
CA GLN A 127 -0.41 -1.12 -1.06
C GLN A 127 -0.52 -0.05 -2.15
N ALA A 128 -1.65 -0.02 -2.86
CA ALA A 128 -1.93 0.99 -3.87
C ALA A 128 -2.44 2.29 -3.22
N PHE A 129 -1.77 3.41 -3.52
CA PHE A 129 -2.19 4.76 -3.16
C PHE A 129 -2.65 5.50 -4.42
N GLU A 130 -3.96 5.49 -4.68
CA GLU A 130 -4.57 6.26 -5.77
C GLU A 130 -4.95 7.67 -5.29
N GLY A 131 -4.53 8.71 -6.02
CA GLY A 131 -4.93 10.09 -5.73
C GLY A 131 -4.46 11.10 -6.77
N VAL A 132 -4.73 12.38 -6.51
CA VAL A 132 -4.34 13.50 -7.38
C VAL A 132 -2.96 14.01 -7.00
N VAL A 133 -2.09 14.22 -7.99
CA VAL A 133 -0.78 14.87 -7.80
C VAL A 133 -0.99 16.35 -7.49
N MET A 134 -0.74 16.74 -6.25
CA MET A 134 -0.84 18.12 -5.76
C MET A 134 0.32 18.99 -6.25
N GLY A 135 1.50 18.39 -6.47
CA GLY A 135 2.69 19.10 -6.90
C GLY A 135 3.91 18.19 -6.96
N ILE A 136 4.88 18.59 -7.77
CA ILE A 136 6.12 17.86 -8.03
C ILE A 136 7.31 18.79 -7.72
N LYS A 137 8.38 18.21 -7.17
CA LYS A 137 9.66 18.86 -6.85
C LYS A 137 10.74 18.08 -7.57
N ASN A 138 11.34 18.70 -8.58
CA ASN A 138 12.44 18.10 -9.35
C ASN A 138 13.77 18.57 -8.75
N LYS A 139 14.56 17.64 -8.20
CA LYS A 139 15.90 17.86 -7.60
C LYS A 139 16.78 16.60 -7.71
N GLY A 140 16.96 16.06 -8.91
CA GLY A 140 17.77 14.85 -9.12
C GLY A 140 17.27 13.69 -8.26
N LEU A 141 18.18 13.05 -7.50
CA LEU A 141 17.83 11.96 -6.57
C LEU A 141 16.80 12.39 -5.51
N ASN A 142 16.86 13.66 -5.09
CA ASN A 142 16.00 14.29 -4.09
C ASN A 142 14.64 14.79 -4.64
N SER A 143 14.22 14.24 -5.79
CA SER A 143 12.94 14.55 -6.44
C SER A 143 11.77 13.89 -5.71
N SER A 144 10.70 14.63 -5.50
CA SER A 144 9.52 14.17 -4.78
C SER A 144 8.21 14.70 -5.34
N PHE A 145 7.11 14.01 -5.07
CA PHE A 145 5.77 14.43 -5.46
C PHE A 145 4.77 14.18 -4.32
N ILE A 146 3.75 15.03 -4.25
CA ILE A 146 2.72 14.98 -3.21
C ILE A 146 1.44 14.46 -3.86
N VAL A 147 0.86 13.38 -3.34
CA VAL A 147 -0.42 12.84 -3.80
C VAL A 147 -1.47 13.01 -2.71
N ARG A 148 -2.64 13.55 -3.07
CA ARG A 148 -3.80 13.74 -2.19
C ARG A 148 -4.92 12.77 -2.56
N LYS A 149 -5.43 12.03 -1.58
CA LYS A 149 -6.62 11.16 -1.67
C LYS A 149 -7.62 11.58 -0.59
N ILE A 150 -8.91 11.44 -0.86
CA ILE A 150 -9.92 11.38 0.21
C ILE A 150 -10.18 9.89 0.50
N SER A 151 -9.90 9.46 1.73
CA SER A 151 -10.11 8.08 2.19
C SER A 151 -11.00 8.12 3.42
N SER A 152 -12.13 7.41 3.39
CA SER A 152 -13.11 7.36 4.51
C SER A 152 -13.54 8.77 4.98
N GLY A 153 -13.76 9.70 4.04
CA GLY A 153 -14.11 11.09 4.32
C GLY A 153 -12.94 12.01 4.71
N ILE A 154 -11.78 11.47 5.06
CA ILE A 154 -10.60 12.22 5.53
C ILE A 154 -9.64 12.48 4.36
N GLY A 155 -9.15 13.71 4.23
CA GLY A 155 -8.14 14.08 3.23
C GLY A 155 -6.74 13.65 3.66
N VAL A 156 -6.20 12.62 3.02
CA VAL A 156 -4.84 12.09 3.26
C VAL A 156 -3.89 12.59 2.17
N GLU A 157 -2.78 13.20 2.58
CA GLU A 157 -1.68 13.57 1.69
C GLU A 157 -0.45 12.72 2.00
N ARG A 158 0.21 12.21 0.97
CA ARG A 158 1.46 11.47 1.09
C ARG A 158 2.50 12.03 0.13
N THR A 159 3.67 12.38 0.67
CA THR A 159 4.84 12.77 -0.11
C THR A 159 5.66 11.53 -0.44
N PHE A 160 5.93 11.32 -1.72
CA PHE A 160 6.70 10.21 -2.25
C PHE A 160 8.03 10.71 -2.80
N GLN A 161 9.13 10.01 -2.52
CA GLN A 161 10.44 10.26 -3.13
C GLN A 161 10.54 9.41 -4.40
N MET A 162 10.75 10.04 -5.57
CA MET A 162 10.63 9.40 -6.89
C MET A 162 11.49 8.14 -7.02
N HIS A 163 12.73 8.22 -6.54
CA HIS A 163 13.73 7.16 -6.67
C HIS A 163 13.75 6.17 -5.50
N SER A 164 12.83 6.26 -4.54
CA SER A 164 12.83 5.36 -3.38
C SER A 164 12.55 3.90 -3.77
N PRO A 165 13.27 2.92 -3.18
CA PRO A 165 12.99 1.49 -3.38
C PRO A 165 11.66 1.04 -2.76
N LEU A 166 11.04 1.86 -1.90
CA LEU A 166 9.71 1.60 -1.34
C LEU A 166 8.60 1.76 -2.38
N ILE A 167 8.83 2.51 -3.46
CA ILE A 167 7.91 2.61 -4.59
C ILE A 167 8.23 1.49 -5.56
N ASP A 168 7.24 0.64 -5.77
CA ASP A 168 7.30 -0.48 -6.70
C ASP A 168 6.97 -0.04 -8.14
N SER A 169 5.87 0.69 -8.30
CA SER A 169 5.41 1.16 -9.61
C SER A 169 4.54 2.42 -9.48
N ILE A 170 4.58 3.28 -10.50
CA ILE A 170 3.71 4.46 -10.63
C ILE A 170 2.92 4.29 -11.94
N LYS A 171 1.61 4.49 -11.91
CA LYS A 171 0.75 4.44 -13.10
C LYS A 171 -0.14 5.67 -13.17
N VAL A 172 -0.17 6.36 -14.31
CA VAL A 172 -1.09 7.48 -14.56
C VAL A 172 -2.44 6.91 -14.98
N LYS A 173 -3.49 7.21 -14.22
CA LYS A 173 -4.86 6.73 -14.45
C LYS A 173 -5.70 7.71 -15.26
N ARG A 174 -5.48 9.02 -15.07
CA ARG A 174 -6.24 10.11 -15.72
C ARG A 174 -5.39 11.38 -15.77
N LYS A 175 -5.41 12.11 -16.89
CA LYS A 175 -4.68 13.38 -17.04
C LYS A 175 -5.54 14.57 -16.59
N GLY A 176 -4.94 15.50 -15.85
CA GLY A 176 -5.61 16.70 -15.33
C GLY A 176 -5.28 17.97 -16.12
N ASP A 177 -6.31 18.75 -16.48
CA ASP A 177 -6.13 20.10 -16.99
C ASP A 177 -6.05 21.09 -15.80
N VAL A 178 -4.82 21.51 -15.49
CA VAL A 178 -4.52 22.54 -14.49
C VAL A 178 -3.41 23.48 -14.98
N ARG A 179 -3.49 24.73 -14.55
CA ARG A 179 -2.52 25.79 -14.89
C ARG A 179 -1.49 26.07 -13.79
N GLN A 180 -1.73 25.62 -12.56
CA GLN A 180 -0.83 25.82 -11.41
C GLN A 180 0.09 24.61 -11.21
N ALA A 181 1.36 24.87 -10.89
CA ALA A 181 2.35 23.81 -10.58
C ALA A 181 2.17 23.18 -9.18
N LYS A 182 1.43 23.84 -8.28
CA LYS A 182 1.11 23.37 -6.93
C LYS A 182 -0.36 23.66 -6.62
N LEU A 183 -1.15 22.64 -6.39
CA LEU A 183 -2.62 22.69 -6.28
C LEU A 183 -3.11 22.76 -4.82
N PHE A 184 -2.41 23.51 -3.96
CA PHE A 184 -2.70 23.53 -2.51
C PHE A 184 -4.13 23.98 -2.17
N TYR A 185 -4.79 24.73 -3.05
CA TYR A 185 -6.21 25.09 -2.94
C TYR A 185 -7.16 23.87 -2.85
N LEU A 186 -6.73 22.67 -3.28
CA LEU A 186 -7.52 21.43 -3.15
C LEU A 186 -7.60 20.91 -1.71
N ARG A 187 -6.94 21.58 -0.74
CA ARG A 187 -7.12 21.33 0.69
C ARG A 187 -8.42 21.91 1.23
N GLU A 188 -8.78 23.10 0.75
CA GLU A 188 -9.97 23.87 1.15
C GLU A 188 -11.24 23.47 0.36
N ARG A 189 -11.07 22.75 -0.75
CA ARG A 189 -12.17 22.33 -1.63
C ARG A 189 -12.56 20.87 -1.40
N SER A 190 -13.85 20.59 -1.54
CA SER A 190 -14.43 19.26 -1.36
C SER A 190 -15.52 18.97 -2.41
N GLY A 191 -15.85 17.69 -2.61
CA GLY A 191 -16.93 17.26 -3.50
C GLY A 191 -16.80 17.80 -4.93
N LYS A 192 -17.81 18.57 -5.38
CA LYS A 192 -17.88 19.11 -6.75
C LYS A 192 -16.80 20.16 -7.04
N SER A 193 -16.42 21.00 -6.07
CA SER A 193 -15.47 22.11 -6.28
C SER A 193 -14.00 21.65 -6.35
N ALA A 194 -13.72 20.44 -5.85
CA ALA A 194 -12.41 19.79 -5.94
C ALA A 194 -12.19 19.00 -7.26
N ARG A 195 -13.20 18.89 -8.14
CA ARG A 195 -13.07 18.17 -9.40
C ARG A 195 -12.13 18.92 -10.36
N ILE A 196 -11.16 18.19 -10.91
CA ILE A 196 -10.22 18.70 -11.91
C ILE A 196 -10.71 18.26 -13.28
N LYS A 197 -10.83 19.20 -14.23
CA LYS A 197 -11.18 18.92 -15.62
C LYS A 197 -10.19 17.93 -16.23
N GLU A 198 -10.66 17.03 -17.07
CA GLU A 198 -9.79 16.12 -17.80
C GLU A 198 -9.09 16.85 -18.95
N ARG A 199 -7.80 16.54 -19.14
CA ARG A 199 -7.03 17.03 -20.28
C ARG A 199 -7.16 16.04 -21.43
N LEU A 200 -7.96 16.40 -22.42
CA LEU A 200 -8.04 15.72 -23.71
C LEU A 200 -6.92 16.30 -24.59
N ASP A 201 -5.86 15.50 -24.78
CA ASP A 201 -4.82 15.71 -25.79
C ASP A 201 -5.01 14.70 -26.93
#